data_AF-A0A4D4J666-F1
#
_entry.id   AF-A0A4D4J666-F1
#
_cell.length_a   1.000
_cell.length_b   1.000
_cell.length_c   1.000
_cell.angle_alpha   90.00
_cell.angle_beta   90.00
_cell.angle_gamma   90.00
#
_symmetry.space_group_name_H-M   'P 1'
#
loop_
_entity.id
_entity.type
_entity.pdbx_description
1 polymer ?
#
loop_
_entity_poly.entity_id
_entity_poly.type
_entity_poly.pdbx_seq_one_letter_code
_entity_poly.pdbx_strand_id
1 'polypeptide(L)'
;MTPTDRPTGWDNGDVSPTNMSGADAQLLAELDELLDIADPVPADLVDRVRFAIDLENLDVEVARWERSDELAGVRSKGRPSTITFTVEDLTVMVSLSPGVGGYRFDGWLVPGGPHTIEVRVDGHGSTSTAADEGGRFALTDVPRGLTQILVHLAAPVGQLVRTVATPTIVL
;
A
#
# COMPACT_ATOMS: atom_id res chain seq x y z
N MET A 1 -42.98 11.58 -25.92
CA MET A 1 -41.82 12.46 -25.71
C MET A 1 -42.33 13.71 -25.04
N THR A 2 -42.19 13.78 -23.72
CA THR A 2 -42.53 14.94 -22.90
C THR A 2 -41.23 15.39 -22.24
N PRO A 3 -40.81 16.66 -22.38
CA PRO A 3 -39.63 17.20 -21.72
C PRO A 3 -39.81 17.11 -20.20
N THR A 4 -38.86 16.47 -19.52
CA THR A 4 -38.79 16.40 -18.05
C THR A 4 -38.55 17.81 -17.50
N ASP A 5 -39.57 18.37 -16.83
CA ASP A 5 -39.43 19.58 -16.04
C ASP A 5 -38.37 19.37 -14.96
N ARG A 6 -37.30 20.17 -15.02
CA ARG A 6 -36.33 20.31 -13.94
C ARG A 6 -37.03 21.01 -12.77
N PRO A 7 -36.91 20.51 -11.52
CA PRO A 7 -37.50 21.19 -10.38
C PRO A 7 -36.85 22.57 -10.19
N THR A 8 -37.72 23.58 -10.09
CA THR A 8 -37.38 24.97 -9.79
C THR A 8 -36.91 25.08 -8.34
N GLY A 9 -35.61 25.30 -8.14
CA GLY A 9 -35.04 25.44 -6.80
C GLY A 9 -33.51 25.32 -6.74
N TRP A 10 -32.86 24.90 -7.83
CA TRP A 10 -31.41 25.06 -7.95
C TRP A 10 -31.12 26.49 -8.37
N ASP A 11 -31.00 27.36 -7.36
CA ASP A 11 -30.28 28.61 -7.50
C ASP A 11 -28.89 28.26 -8.03
N ASN A 12 -28.56 28.76 -9.22
CA ASN A 12 -27.19 28.71 -9.72
C ASN A 12 -26.43 29.76 -8.92
N GLY A 13 -26.18 29.44 -7.65
CA GLY A 13 -25.36 30.25 -6.77
C GLY A 13 -24.09 30.61 -7.51
N ASP A 14 -23.70 31.87 -7.39
CA ASP A 14 -22.49 32.44 -7.95
C ASP A 14 -21.28 31.56 -7.57
N VAL A 15 -20.93 30.59 -8.43
CA VAL A 15 -19.74 29.75 -8.29
C VAL A 15 -18.54 30.57 -8.75
N SER A 16 -18.31 31.68 -8.06
CA SER A 16 -17.04 32.36 -8.03
C SER A 16 -16.12 31.52 -7.14
N PRO A 17 -15.00 30.97 -7.65
CA PRO A 17 -14.17 29.96 -6.96
C PRO A 17 -13.39 30.48 -5.74
N THR A 18 -13.81 31.59 -5.12
CA THR A 18 -13.02 32.31 -4.11
C THR A 18 -13.81 32.89 -2.93
N ASN A 19 -15.14 32.73 -2.85
CA ASN A 19 -15.89 33.11 -1.64
C ASN A 19 -16.46 31.87 -0.96
N MET A 20 -15.65 31.23 -0.10
CA MET A 20 -16.18 30.27 0.87
C MET A 20 -17.15 31.01 1.79
N SER A 21 -18.41 30.60 1.79
CA SER A 21 -19.39 31.15 2.71
C SER A 21 -19.13 30.63 4.14
N GLY A 22 -19.69 31.31 5.15
CA GLY A 22 -19.59 30.83 6.52
C GLY A 22 -20.26 29.46 6.74
N ALA A 23 -21.28 29.13 5.93
CA ALA A 23 -21.91 27.82 5.95
C ALA A 23 -21.00 26.72 5.38
N ASP A 24 -20.24 27.03 4.32
CA ASP A 24 -19.25 26.09 3.75
C ASP A 24 -18.14 25.80 4.76
N ALA A 25 -17.65 26.83 5.46
CA ALA A 25 -16.64 26.65 6.51
C ALA A 25 -17.15 25.79 7.68
N GLN A 26 -18.41 25.95 8.07
CA GLN A 26 -19.02 25.14 9.11
C GLN A 26 -19.17 23.67 8.68
N LEU A 27 -19.65 23.43 7.46
CA LEU A 27 -19.78 22.08 6.90
C LEU A 27 -18.41 21.37 6.84
N LEU A 28 -17.37 22.08 6.42
CA LEU A 28 -16.01 21.52 6.37
C LEU A 28 -15.46 21.21 7.76
N ALA A 29 -15.76 22.02 8.78
CA ALA A 29 -15.37 21.73 10.15
C ALA A 29 -16.09 20.49 10.71
N GLU A 30 -17.39 20.33 10.44
CA GLU A 30 -18.15 19.13 10.83
C GLU A 30 -17.63 17.88 10.11
N LEU A 31 -17.20 18.01 8.85
CA LEU A 31 -16.58 16.93 8.10
C LEU A 31 -15.21 16.56 8.66
N ASP A 32 -14.40 17.53 9.07
CA ASP A 32 -13.09 17.32 9.69
C ASP A 32 -13.23 16.52 11.00
N GLU A 33 -14.14 16.91 11.88
CA GLU A 33 -14.44 16.19 13.12
C GLU A 33 -14.91 14.75 12.85
N LEU A 34 -15.72 14.56 11.80
CA LEU A 34 -16.16 13.22 11.40
C LEU A 34 -14.98 12.37 10.89
N LEU A 35 -14.07 12.96 10.13
CA LEU A 35 -12.89 12.26 9.59
C LEU A 35 -11.91 11.89 10.70
N ASP A 36 -11.70 12.75 11.71
CA ASP A 36 -10.89 12.42 12.88
C ASP A 36 -11.39 11.17 13.62
N ILE A 37 -12.70 10.93 13.61
CA ILE A 37 -13.32 9.76 14.23
C ILE A 37 -13.31 8.56 13.28
N ALA A 38 -13.61 8.78 12.00
CA ALA A 38 -13.78 7.70 11.01
C ALA A 38 -12.46 7.16 10.46
N ASP A 39 -11.44 8.00 10.33
CA ASP A 39 -10.11 7.68 9.81
C ASP A 39 -9.00 8.36 10.64
N PRO A 40 -8.85 8.00 11.93
CA PRO A 40 -7.83 8.58 12.78
C PRO A 40 -6.42 8.24 12.26
N VAL A 41 -5.49 9.19 12.42
CA VAL A 41 -4.09 8.98 12.07
C VAL A 41 -3.53 7.75 12.82
N PRO A 42 -2.94 6.77 12.11
CA PRO A 42 -2.36 5.60 12.76
C PRO A 42 -1.29 6.00 13.78
N ALA A 43 -1.37 5.44 14.99
CA ALA A 43 -0.44 5.77 16.08
C ALA A 43 1.02 5.45 15.75
N ASP A 44 1.25 4.50 14.85
CA ASP A 44 2.56 4.05 14.36
C ASP A 44 2.99 4.73 13.05
N LEU A 45 2.26 5.74 12.57
CA LEU A 45 2.59 6.42 11.30
C LEU A 45 4.01 6.98 11.29
N VAL A 46 4.44 7.58 12.40
CA VAL A 46 5.80 8.14 12.53
C VAL A 46 6.85 7.04 12.39
N ASP A 47 6.62 5.89 13.02
CA ASP A 47 7.56 4.75 12.98
C ASP A 47 7.59 4.13 11.59
N ARG A 48 6.43 4.00 10.92
CA ARG A 48 6.34 3.57 9.52
C ARG A 48 7.10 4.48 8.57
N VAL A 49 6.97 5.80 8.74
CA VAL A 49 7.66 6.80 7.91
C VAL A 49 9.16 6.76 8.16
N ARG A 50 9.62 6.67 9.41
CA ARG A 50 11.06 6.53 9.73
C ARG A 50 11.64 5.27 9.12
N PHE A 51 10.97 4.14 9.28
CA PHE A 51 11.39 2.86 8.71
C PHE A 51 11.50 2.89 7.18
N ALA A 52 10.60 3.62 6.52
CA ALA A 52 10.64 3.84 5.09
C ALA A 52 11.74 4.82 4.64
N ILE A 53 12.02 5.87 5.43
CA ILE A 53 13.06 6.89 5.13
C ILE A 53 14.48 6.33 5.33
N ASP A 54 14.70 5.37 6.24
CA ASP A 54 16.01 4.72 6.47
C ASP A 54 16.63 4.05 5.21
N LEU A 55 15.98 4.16 4.05
CA LEU A 55 16.40 3.72 2.73
C LEU A 55 17.28 4.74 1.98
N GLU A 56 17.87 5.72 2.69
CA GLU A 56 18.55 6.95 2.22
C GLU A 56 19.69 6.82 1.16
N ASN A 57 19.96 5.65 0.57
CA ASN A 57 20.99 5.47 -0.47
C ASN A 57 20.50 4.75 -1.73
N LEU A 58 19.19 4.65 -1.97
CA LEU A 58 18.66 3.86 -3.07
C LEU A 58 17.59 4.63 -3.86
N ASP A 59 17.73 4.62 -5.19
CA ASP A 59 16.75 5.18 -6.12
C ASP A 59 15.52 4.26 -6.10
N VAL A 60 14.61 4.54 -5.16
CA VAL A 60 13.53 3.64 -4.79
C VAL A 60 12.21 4.19 -5.25
N GLU A 61 11.54 3.39 -6.07
CA GLU A 61 10.17 3.64 -6.44
C GLU A 61 9.22 2.95 -5.46
N VAL A 62 8.27 3.72 -4.95
CA VAL A 62 7.33 3.27 -3.92
C VAL A 62 6.08 2.70 -4.57
N ALA A 63 5.76 1.46 -4.23
CA ALA A 63 4.55 0.81 -4.72
C ALA A 63 3.26 1.42 -4.19
N ARG A 64 2.30 1.63 -5.09
CA ARG A 64 0.95 1.98 -4.69
C ARG A 64 0.26 0.74 -4.14
N TRP A 65 -0.32 0.88 -2.96
CA TRP A 65 -1.19 -0.13 -2.38
C TRP A 65 -2.57 -0.07 -3.04
N GLU A 66 -3.01 -1.16 -3.65
CA GLU A 66 -4.41 -1.36 -4.01
C GLU A 66 -5.04 -2.35 -3.03
N ARG A 67 -5.82 -1.83 -2.07
CA ARG A 67 -6.67 -2.63 -1.21
C ARG A 67 -7.82 -3.16 -2.07
N SER A 68 -7.81 -4.46 -2.40
CA SER A 68 -9.05 -5.12 -2.76
C SER A 68 -9.89 -5.18 -1.48
N ASP A 69 -11.03 -4.51 -1.44
CA ASP A 69 -11.97 -4.55 -0.33
C ASP A 69 -12.20 -5.99 0.15
N GLU A 70 -11.61 -6.39 1.28
CA GLU A 70 -12.19 -7.43 2.09
C GLU A 70 -13.40 -6.82 2.80
N LEU A 71 -14.54 -6.90 2.10
CA LEU A 71 -15.89 -7.03 2.61
C LEU A 71 -15.99 -6.89 4.14
N ALA A 72 -16.55 -5.77 4.56
CA ALA A 72 -17.04 -5.55 5.91
C ALA A 72 -17.73 -6.83 6.46
N GLY A 73 -17.16 -7.43 7.51
CA GLY A 73 -17.90 -8.35 8.37
C GLY A 73 -17.47 -9.82 8.45
N VAL A 74 -16.28 -10.23 8.00
CA VAL A 74 -15.84 -11.63 8.22
C VAL A 74 -14.81 -11.73 9.33
N ARG A 75 -15.23 -12.22 10.50
CA ARG A 75 -14.34 -12.88 11.48
C ARG A 75 -13.75 -14.13 10.82
N SER A 76 -12.74 -14.00 9.98
CA SER A 76 -12.08 -15.16 9.35
C SER A 76 -10.76 -15.45 10.05
N LYS A 77 -10.77 -16.46 10.92
CA LYS A 77 -9.54 -17.15 11.26
C LYS A 77 -9.06 -17.90 10.01
N GLY A 78 -8.02 -17.39 9.34
CA GLY A 78 -7.15 -18.21 8.49
C GLY A 78 -7.33 -18.14 6.97
N ARG A 79 -7.77 -17.01 6.39
CA ARG A 79 -7.63 -16.82 4.92
C ARG A 79 -6.35 -16.02 4.62
N PRO A 80 -5.54 -16.42 3.63
CA PRO A 80 -4.36 -15.66 3.26
C PRO A 80 -4.79 -14.31 2.69
N SER A 81 -4.38 -13.22 3.34
CA SER A 81 -4.55 -11.87 2.81
C SER A 81 -3.58 -11.69 1.65
N THR A 82 -4.08 -11.55 0.43
CA THR A 82 -3.27 -11.23 -0.73
C THR A 82 -3.18 -9.71 -0.87
N ILE A 83 -1.97 -9.19 -1.00
CA ILE A 83 -1.67 -7.77 -1.17
C ILE A 83 -1.02 -7.59 -2.54
N THR A 84 -1.53 -6.63 -3.32
CA THR A 84 -0.98 -6.25 -4.63
C THR A 84 -0.33 -4.87 -4.50
N PHE A 85 0.90 -4.79 -4.98
CA PHE A 85 1.73 -3.60 -5.06
C PHE A 85 2.07 -3.35 -6.52
N THR A 86 1.86 -2.14 -7.00
CA THR A 86 2.19 -1.75 -8.39
C THR A 86 3.09 -0.52 -8.41
N VAL A 87 4.13 -0.58 -9.25
CA VAL A 87 5.07 0.50 -9.55
C VAL A 87 5.41 0.45 -11.02
N GLU A 88 5.06 1.49 -11.78
CA GLU A 88 5.37 1.61 -13.20
C GLU A 88 5.06 0.32 -14.00
N ASP A 89 6.09 -0.46 -14.31
CA ASP A 89 6.04 -1.72 -15.07
C ASP A 89 6.10 -2.99 -14.20
N LEU A 90 6.25 -2.85 -12.88
CA LEU A 90 6.35 -3.94 -11.92
C LEU A 90 5.09 -4.08 -11.06
N THR A 91 4.54 -5.29 -11.04
CA THR A 91 3.49 -5.72 -10.11
C THR A 91 4.07 -6.78 -9.18
N VAL A 92 3.96 -6.56 -7.87
CA VAL A 92 4.31 -7.51 -6.83
C VAL A 92 3.04 -7.95 -6.12
N MET A 93 2.73 -9.23 -6.14
CA MET A 93 1.61 -9.79 -5.40
C MET A 93 2.13 -10.73 -4.33
N VAL A 94 1.62 -10.57 -3.11
CA VAL A 94 2.13 -11.28 -1.94
C VAL A 94 0.95 -11.81 -1.16
N SER A 95 0.96 -13.10 -0.88
CA SER A 95 0.02 -13.75 0.01
C SER A 95 0.71 -14.10 1.32
N LEU A 96 0.05 -13.81 2.43
CA LEU A 96 0.57 -14.06 3.76
C LEU A 96 -0.21 -15.18 4.41
N SER A 97 0.50 -16.16 4.97
CA SER A 97 -0.11 -17.25 5.74
C SER A 97 0.59 -17.42 7.10
N PRO A 98 -0.15 -17.70 8.19
CA PRO A 98 0.45 -17.93 9.49
C PRO A 98 1.26 -19.23 9.49
N GLY A 99 2.51 -19.16 9.96
CA GLY A 99 3.42 -20.29 10.18
C GLY A 99 3.64 -20.57 11.68
N VAL A 100 4.54 -21.51 11.98
CA VAL A 100 4.83 -21.95 13.37
C VAL A 100 5.62 -20.90 14.15
N GLY A 101 6.55 -20.19 13.51
CA GLY A 101 7.42 -19.17 14.13
C GLY A 101 7.24 -17.74 13.61
N GLY A 102 6.33 -17.52 12.65
CA GLY A 102 6.19 -16.25 11.94
C GLY A 102 5.14 -16.36 10.83
N TYR A 103 5.23 -15.50 9.81
CA TYR A 103 4.43 -15.61 8.60
C TYR A 103 5.23 -16.26 7.47
N ARG A 104 4.54 -17.01 6.63
CA ARG A 104 5.04 -17.44 5.33
C ARG A 104 4.54 -16.47 4.28
N PHE A 105 5.48 -15.97 3.50
CA PHE A 105 5.26 -15.10 2.36
C PHE A 105 5.35 -15.95 1.10
N ASP A 106 4.28 -16.00 0.32
CA ASP A 106 4.31 -16.56 -1.03
C ASP A 106 3.93 -15.43 -2.00
N GLY A 107 4.85 -15.06 -2.89
CA GLY A 107 4.66 -13.94 -3.79
C GLY A 107 5.05 -14.22 -5.22
N TRP A 108 4.58 -13.35 -6.11
CA TRP A 108 4.92 -13.35 -7.53
C TRP A 108 5.13 -11.94 -8.06
N LEU A 109 6.03 -11.84 -9.03
CA LEU A 109 6.45 -10.62 -9.70
C LEU A 109 6.03 -10.67 -11.17
N VAL A 110 5.53 -9.56 -11.69
CA VAL A 110 5.26 -9.37 -13.12
C VAL A 110 5.87 -8.03 -13.54
N PRO A 111 6.82 -7.99 -14.50
CA PRO A 111 7.40 -9.11 -15.23
C PRO A 111 8.17 -10.08 -14.33
N GLY A 112 8.21 -11.36 -14.73
CA GLY A 112 9.00 -12.37 -14.04
C GLY A 112 10.49 -12.25 -14.37
N GLY A 113 11.32 -12.84 -13.52
CA GLY A 113 12.77 -12.85 -13.68
C GLY A 113 13.48 -13.14 -12.36
N PRO A 114 14.80 -13.39 -12.40
CA PRO A 114 15.61 -13.72 -11.22
C PRO A 114 15.90 -12.47 -10.38
N HIS A 115 14.84 -11.80 -9.93
CA HIS A 115 14.90 -10.63 -9.07
C HIS A 115 15.25 -11.07 -7.65
N THR A 116 15.94 -10.20 -6.90
CA THR A 116 16.23 -10.46 -5.48
C THR A 116 15.17 -9.77 -4.64
N ILE A 117 14.56 -10.51 -3.72
CA ILE A 117 13.55 -10.02 -2.80
C ILE A 117 14.17 -9.96 -1.41
N GLU A 118 14.18 -8.77 -0.81
CA GLU A 118 14.57 -8.55 0.57
C GLU A 118 13.34 -8.16 1.39
N VAL A 119 13.16 -8.80 2.54
CA VAL A 119 12.10 -8.49 3.50
C VAL A 119 12.77 -7.94 4.76
N ARG A 120 12.52 -6.67 5.06
CA ARG A 120 12.97 -5.99 6.27
C ARG A 120 11.85 -6.05 7.30
N VAL A 121 12.18 -6.47 8.52
CA VAL A 121 11.27 -6.44 9.66
C VAL A 121 11.89 -5.64 10.78
N ASP A 122 11.17 -4.64 11.27
CA ASP A 122 11.62 -3.80 12.37
C ASP A 122 11.99 -4.64 13.61
N GLY A 123 13.11 -4.30 14.25
CA GLY A 123 13.68 -5.06 15.36
C GLY A 123 14.26 -6.44 15.03
N HIS A 124 14.13 -6.93 13.78
CA HIS A 124 14.51 -8.29 13.38
C HIS A 124 15.50 -8.38 12.21
N GLY A 125 15.83 -7.25 11.58
CA GLY A 125 16.79 -7.19 10.46
C GLY A 125 16.15 -7.50 9.11
N SER A 126 16.94 -8.01 8.16
CA SER A 126 16.44 -8.34 6.82
C SER A 126 16.76 -9.77 6.39
N THR A 127 15.85 -10.35 5.61
CA THR A 127 15.96 -11.69 5.03
C THR A 127 15.80 -11.58 3.52
N SER A 128 16.69 -12.22 2.76
CA SER A 128 16.67 -12.18 1.29
C SER A 128 16.34 -13.55 0.69
N THR A 129 15.63 -13.55 -0.43
CA THR A 129 15.42 -14.69 -1.32
C THR A 129 15.51 -14.25 -2.78
N ALA A 130 15.56 -15.20 -3.72
CA ALA A 130 15.50 -14.91 -5.15
C ALA A 130 14.17 -15.42 -5.74
N ALA A 131 13.61 -14.65 -6.67
CA ALA A 131 12.53 -15.14 -7.51
C ALA A 131 13.06 -16.13 -8.56
N ASP A 132 12.20 -17.06 -8.96
CA ASP A 132 12.45 -17.92 -10.12
C ASP A 132 12.28 -17.17 -11.45
N GLU A 133 12.52 -17.84 -12.57
CA GLU A 133 12.32 -17.27 -13.91
C GLU A 133 10.89 -16.76 -14.15
N GLY A 134 9.91 -17.34 -13.45
CA GLY A 134 8.50 -16.95 -13.49
C GLY A 134 8.15 -15.81 -12.52
N GLY A 135 9.12 -15.27 -11.78
CA GLY A 135 8.92 -14.20 -10.80
C GLY A 135 8.38 -14.69 -9.45
N ARG A 136 8.27 -15.99 -9.21
CA ARG A 136 7.73 -16.53 -7.94
C ARG A 136 8.81 -16.61 -6.89
N PHE A 137 8.44 -16.28 -5.66
CA PHE A 137 9.32 -16.39 -4.50
C PHE A 137 8.54 -16.84 -3.27
N ALA A 138 9.25 -17.43 -2.32
CA ALA A 138 8.70 -17.75 -1.01
C ALA A 138 9.72 -17.49 0.10
N LEU A 139 9.25 -16.94 1.21
CA LEU A 139 10.00 -16.85 2.47
C LEU A 139 9.20 -17.52 3.58
N THR A 140 9.88 -18.31 4.40
CA THR A 140 9.31 -18.91 5.61
C THR A 140 9.82 -18.18 6.85
N ASP A 141 9.06 -18.27 7.93
CA ASP A 141 9.45 -17.77 9.25
C ASP A 141 9.78 -16.27 9.30
N VAL A 142 9.07 -15.46 8.51
CA VAL A 142 9.19 -14.00 8.57
C VAL A 142 8.64 -13.51 9.93
N PRO A 143 9.44 -12.80 10.74
CA PRO A 143 9.00 -12.31 12.04
C PRO A 143 7.82 -11.34 11.93
N ARG A 144 7.10 -11.16 13.05
CA ARG A 144 5.99 -10.19 13.12
C ARG A 144 6.53 -8.79 13.39
N GLY A 145 5.83 -7.78 12.91
CA GLY A 145 6.21 -6.38 13.09
C GLY A 145 6.01 -5.54 11.83
N LEU A 146 6.52 -4.31 11.88
CA LEU A 146 6.57 -3.44 10.71
C LEU A 146 7.47 -4.07 9.66
N THR A 147 6.86 -4.42 8.53
CA THR A 147 7.50 -5.17 7.45
C THR A 147 7.50 -4.35 6.17
N GLN A 148 8.64 -4.32 5.50
CA GLN A 148 8.81 -3.71 4.19
C GLN A 148 9.47 -4.70 3.24
N ILE A 149 8.97 -4.78 2.01
CA ILE A 149 9.50 -5.64 0.96
C ILE A 149 10.24 -4.77 -0.03
N LEU A 150 11.47 -5.16 -0.34
CA LEU A 150 12.32 -4.56 -1.36
C LEU A 150 12.50 -5.58 -2.47
N VAL A 151 12.34 -5.13 -3.71
CA VAL A 151 12.58 -5.93 -4.90
C VAL A 151 13.72 -5.27 -5.67
N HIS A 152 14.88 -5.93 -5.68
CA HIS A 152 16.00 -5.55 -6.52
C HIS A 152 15.83 -6.21 -7.88
N LEU A 153 15.52 -5.39 -8.88
CA LEU A 153 15.32 -5.85 -10.24
C LEU A 153 16.65 -6.28 -10.85
N ALA A 154 16.62 -7.41 -11.54
CA ALA A 154 17.78 -7.93 -12.24
C ALA A 154 18.04 -7.01 -13.43
N ALA A 155 19.17 -6.29 -13.39
CA ALA A 155 19.59 -5.41 -14.46
C ALA A 155 20.60 -6.13 -15.39
N PRO A 156 20.50 -5.96 -16.72
CA PRO A 156 21.57 -6.32 -17.64
C PRO A 156 22.91 -5.69 -17.24
N VAL A 157 24.01 -6.34 -17.61
CA VAL A 157 25.37 -5.85 -17.33
C VAL A 157 25.54 -4.42 -17.88
N GLY A 158 25.84 -3.47 -16.99
CA GLY A 158 26.03 -2.06 -17.33
C GLY A 158 24.82 -1.15 -17.09
N GLN A 159 23.68 -1.69 -16.62
CA GLN A 159 22.56 -0.90 -16.10
C GLN A 159 22.59 -0.82 -14.57
N LEU A 160 21.98 0.24 -14.03
CA LEU A 160 21.78 0.39 -12.59
C LEU A 160 20.72 -0.60 -12.11
N VAL A 161 20.97 -1.21 -10.94
CA VAL A 161 19.99 -2.08 -10.27
C VAL A 161 18.88 -1.20 -9.72
N ARG A 162 17.72 -1.24 -10.37
CA ARG A 162 16.51 -0.57 -9.90
C ARG A 162 15.97 -1.33 -8.69
N THR A 163 15.62 -0.60 -7.62
CA THR A 163 14.98 -1.20 -6.44
C THR A 163 13.59 -0.62 -6.23
N VAL A 164 12.61 -1.50 -6.05
CA VAL A 164 11.24 -1.13 -5.74
C VAL A 164 10.98 -1.46 -4.28
N ALA A 165 10.49 -0.51 -3.49
CA ALA A 165 10.06 -0.77 -2.12
C ALA A 165 8.54 -0.71 -2.00
N THR A 166 7.97 -1.65 -1.27
CA THR A 166 6.58 -1.58 -0.87
C THR A 166 6.42 -0.59 0.29
N PRO A 167 5.22 0.00 0.47
CA PRO A 167 4.86 0.63 1.73
C PRO A 167 5.02 -0.36 2.90
N THR A 168 5.29 0.19 4.09
CA THR A 168 5.38 -0.59 5.32
C THR A 168 4.01 -1.15 5.69
N ILE A 169 3.94 -2.46 5.95
CA ILE A 169 2.75 -3.16 6.42
C ILE A 169 2.97 -3.71 7.83
N VAL A 170 1.90 -3.82 8.62
CA VAL A 170 1.94 -4.43 9.95
C VAL A 170 1.47 -5.87 9.86
N LEU A 171 2.24 -6.81 10.41
CA LEU A 171 1.96 -8.26 10.42
C LEU A 171 1.56 -8.80 11.80
#